data_AF-A0A7S4C4U2-F1
#
_entry.id   AF-A0A7S4C4U2-F1
#
_cell.length_a   1.000
_cell.length_b   1.000
_cell.length_c   1.000
_cell.angle_alpha   90.00
_cell.angle_beta   90.00
_cell.angle_gamma   90.00
#
_symmetry.space_group_name_H-M   'P 1'
#
loop_
_entity.id
_entity.type
_entity.pdbx_description
1 polymer ?
#
loop_
_entity_poly.entity_id
_entity_poly.type
_entity_poly.pdbx_seq_one_letter_code
_entity_poly.pdbx_strand_id
1 'polypeptide(L)'
;RMKVVALVSGGKDSTFAMMKCVEHGHEVKAVANLRPPLKAGEEMDSFMYQTVGSAHVDKVAEAMGVPFFAREIQGVAIEQRLEYKRTEGDEVEDLYELLAE
;
A
#
# COMPACT_ATOMS: atom_id res chain seq x y z
N ARG A 1 18.15 1.80 13.53
CA ARG A 1 17.78 1.01 12.32
C ARG A 1 16.52 0.22 12.64
N MET A 2 15.56 0.16 11.72
CA MET A 2 14.22 -0.41 11.95
C MET A 2 13.91 -1.52 10.95
N LYS A 3 13.01 -2.42 11.32
CA LYS A 3 12.30 -3.29 10.39
C LYS A 3 11.07 -2.54 9.88
N VAL A 4 10.86 -2.51 8.57
CA VAL A 4 9.79 -1.73 7.95
C VAL A 4 8.96 -2.57 6.98
N VAL A 5 7.69 -2.21 6.84
CA VAL A 5 6.81 -2.69 5.78
C VAL A 5 6.80 -1.63 4.67
N ALA A 6 7.00 -2.07 3.43
CA ALA A 6 7.02 -1.22 2.26
C ALA A 6 5.61 -1.06 1.69
N LEU A 7 5.00 0.12 1.87
CA LEU A 7 3.76 0.47 1.17
C LEU A 7 4.09 0.83 -0.28
N VAL A 8 3.91 -0.10 -1.21
CA VAL A 8 4.25 0.07 -2.63
C VAL A 8 2.97 0.17 -3.44
N SER A 9 2.86 1.21 -4.26
CA SER A 9 1.67 1.48 -5.08
C SER A 9 1.80 1.06 -6.54
N GLY A 10 3.00 0.64 -6.96
CA GLY A 10 3.35 0.47 -8.38
C GLY A 10 3.93 1.74 -9.02
N GLY A 11 3.84 2.87 -8.33
CA GLY A 11 4.46 4.14 -8.73
C GLY A 11 5.93 4.25 -8.32
N LYS A 12 6.70 5.04 -9.09
CA LYS A 12 8.14 5.29 -8.91
C LYS A 12 8.51 5.79 -7.50
N ASP A 13 7.64 6.61 -6.90
CA ASP A 13 7.95 7.31 -5.65
C ASP A 13 7.98 6.34 -4.46
N SER A 14 7.06 5.38 -4.44
CA SER A 14 7.02 4.32 -3.43
C SER A 14 8.25 3.40 -3.50
N THR A 15 8.70 3.06 -4.72
CA THR A 15 9.94 2.30 -4.93
C THR A 15 11.17 3.10 -4.50
N PHE A 16 11.23 4.39 -4.82
CA PHE A 16 12.33 5.27 -4.40
C PHE A 16 12.40 5.39 -2.88
N ALA A 17 11.26 5.48 -2.19
CA ALA A 17 11.21 5.48 -0.73
C ALA A 17 11.87 4.21 -0.14
N MET A 18 11.68 3.05 -0.77
CA MET A 18 12.32 1.81 -0.31
C MET A 18 13.83 1.79 -0.53
N MET A 19 14.29 2.34 -1.66
CA MET A 19 15.73 2.55 -1.88
C MET A 19 16.33 3.42 -0.78
N LYS A 20 15.62 4.49 -0.38
CA LYS A 20 16.03 5.34 0.75
C LYS A 20 15.98 4.62 2.09
N CYS A 21 15.00 3.75 2.35
CA CYS A 21 14.99 2.92 3.56
C CYS A 21 16.26 2.06 3.65
N VAL A 22 16.65 1.40 2.56
CA VAL A 22 17.87 0.58 2.51
C VAL A 22 19.13 1.43 2.67
N GLU A 23 19.21 2.58 1.99
CA GLU A 23 20.35 3.53 2.11
C GLU A 23 20.57 4.00 3.55
N HIS A 24 19.49 4.27 4.29
CA HIS A 24 19.54 4.65 5.71
C HIS A 24 19.71 3.44 6.65
N GLY A 25 19.84 2.23 6.11
CA GLY A 25 20.13 1.01 6.85
C GLY A 25 18.92 0.36 7.52
N HIS A 26 17.70 0.70 7.09
CA HIS A 26 16.49 -0.03 7.48
C HIS A 26 16.38 -1.35 6.72
N GLU A 27 15.66 -2.29 7.31
CA GLU A 27 15.43 -3.62 6.73
C GLU A 27 13.97 -3.70 6.28
N VAL A 28 13.74 -3.80 4.98
CA VAL A 28 12.39 -4.06 4.44
C VAL A 28 12.04 -5.52 4.70
N LYS A 29 10.95 -5.76 5.43
CA LYS A 29 10.51 -7.12 5.80
C LYS A 29 9.38 -7.66 4.95
N ALA A 30 8.60 -6.78 4.33
CA ALA A 30 7.48 -7.13 3.48
C ALA A 30 7.13 -5.96 2.58
N VAL A 31 6.48 -6.25 1.46
CA VAL A 31 5.75 -5.28 0.63
C VAL A 31 4.27 -5.46 0.88
N ALA A 32 3.57 -4.35 1.07
CA ALA A 32 2.13 -4.30 1.26
C ALA A 32 1.48 -3.34 0.26
N ASN A 33 0.32 -3.70 -0.26
CA ASN A 33 -0.42 -2.90 -1.22
C ASN A 33 -1.94 -2.98 -0.98
N LEU A 34 -2.61 -1.83 -1.02
CA LEU A 34 -4.05 -1.78 -1.23
C LEU A 34 -4.32 -1.76 -2.74
N ARG A 35 -5.16 -2.69 -3.20
CA ARG A 35 -5.49 -2.85 -4.62
C ARG A 35 -6.99 -2.64 -4.86
N PRO A 36 -7.40 -2.21 -6.06
CA PRO A 36 -8.82 -2.16 -6.40
C PRO A 36 -9.45 -3.56 -6.34
N PRO A 37 -10.74 -3.68 -5.97
CA PRO A 37 -11.48 -4.93 -6.07
C PRO A 37 -11.44 -5.49 -7.50
N LEU A 38 -11.32 -6.80 -7.63
CA LEU A 38 -11.23 -7.47 -8.95
C LEU A 38 -12.39 -7.14 -9.90
N LYS A 39 -13.56 -6.80 -9.36
CA LYS A 39 -14.78 -6.46 -10.13
C LYS A 39 -14.93 -4.97 -10.44
N ALA A 40 -14.15 -4.10 -9.79
CA ALA A 40 -14.24 -2.65 -9.97
C ALA A 40 -13.43 -2.17 -11.20
N GLY A 41 -12.61 -3.03 -11.79
CA GLY A 41 -11.66 -2.64 -12.85
C GLY A 41 -10.40 -1.97 -12.27
N GLU A 42 -9.44 -1.66 -13.14
CA GLU A 42 -8.17 -1.01 -12.75
C GLU A 42 -8.32 0.49 -12.44
N GLU A 43 -9.50 1.07 -12.68
CA GLU A 43 -9.80 2.51 -12.58
C GLU A 43 -10.83 2.83 -11.49
N MET A 44 -10.67 2.25 -10.30
CA MET A 44 -11.42 2.73 -9.13
C MET A 44 -10.87 4.11 -8.74
N ASP A 45 -11.76 5.09 -8.61
CA ASP A 45 -11.46 6.42 -8.06
C ASP A 45 -11.30 6.34 -6.54
N SER A 46 -10.07 6.07 -6.07
CA SER A 46 -9.66 6.24 -4.68
C SER A 46 -9.08 7.63 -4.47
N PHE A 47 -9.35 8.23 -3.31
CA PHE A 47 -8.80 9.55 -2.98
C PHE A 47 -7.33 9.43 -2.54
N MET A 48 -7.00 8.41 -1.75
CA MET A 48 -5.70 8.27 -1.10
C MET A 48 -4.78 7.23 -1.74
N TYR A 49 -5.33 6.17 -2.35
CA TYR A 49 -4.56 5.01 -2.80
C TYR A 49 -4.54 4.89 -4.32
N GLN A 50 -3.34 4.71 -4.88
CA GLN A 50 -3.19 4.57 -6.32
C GLN A 50 -3.65 3.19 -6.80
N THR A 51 -4.62 3.19 -7.71
CA THR A 51 -5.22 2.00 -8.32
C THR A 51 -4.56 1.67 -9.66
N VAL A 52 -4.24 2.68 -10.47
CA VAL A 52 -3.59 2.52 -11.78
C VAL A 52 -2.14 2.04 -11.64
N GLY A 53 -1.80 0.95 -12.33
CA GLY A 53 -0.44 0.40 -12.34
C GLY A 53 -0.09 -0.45 -11.13
N SER A 54 -1.07 -0.79 -10.28
CA SER A 54 -0.88 -1.64 -9.10
C SER A 54 -0.80 -3.15 -9.43
N ALA A 55 -1.12 -3.54 -10.67
CA ALA A 55 -1.18 -4.94 -11.14
C ALA A 55 0.13 -5.74 -11.03
N HIS A 56 1.28 -5.07 -10.84
CA HIS A 56 2.61 -5.70 -10.83
C HIS A 56 3.41 -5.41 -9.55
N VAL A 57 2.76 -5.00 -8.46
CA VAL A 57 3.46 -4.76 -7.19
C VAL A 57 4.02 -6.06 -6.60
N ASP A 58 3.40 -7.21 -6.88
CA ASP A 58 3.92 -8.53 -6.53
C ASP A 58 5.33 -8.76 -7.13
N LYS A 59 5.58 -8.25 -8.34
CA LYS A 59 6.90 -8.32 -9.00
C LYS A 59 7.96 -7.46 -8.34
N VAL A 60 7.55 -6.34 -7.72
CA VAL A 60 8.47 -5.53 -6.91
C VAL A 60 8.88 -6.31 -5.66
N ALA A 61 7.95 -6.98 -4.99
CA ALA A 61 8.25 -7.81 -3.83
C ALA A 61 9.16 -9.00 -4.19
N GLU A 62 8.88 -9.66 -5.32
CA GLU A 62 9.71 -10.74 -5.89
C GLU A 62 11.15 -10.25 -6.14
N ALA A 63 11.32 -9.10 -6.80
CA ALA A 63 12.63 -8.51 -7.06
C ALA A 63 13.37 -8.08 -5.77
N MET A 64 12.64 -7.70 -4.73
CA MET A 64 13.19 -7.37 -3.41
C MET A 64 13.46 -8.61 -2.54
N GLY A 65 12.97 -9.79 -2.94
CA GLY A 65 13.13 -11.03 -2.17
C GLY A 65 12.39 -11.03 -0.83
N VAL A 66 11.26 -10.31 -0.73
CA VAL A 66 10.47 -10.20 0.50
C VAL A 66 9.01 -10.65 0.27
N PRO A 67 8.31 -11.10 1.33
CA PRO A 67 6.88 -11.43 1.24
C PRO A 67 6.02 -10.27 0.73
N PHE A 68 4.94 -10.62 0.03
CA PHE A 68 3.95 -9.68 -0.49
C PHE A 68 2.59 -9.90 0.20
N PHE A 69 1.99 -8.81 0.65
CA PHE A 69 0.64 -8.77 1.23
C PHE A 69 -0.22 -7.78 0.44
N ALA A 70 -1.46 -8.15 0.16
CA ALA A 70 -2.37 -7.26 -0.53
C ALA A 70 -3.80 -7.43 -0.03
N ARG A 71 -4.50 -6.31 0.08
CA ARG A 71 -5.91 -6.26 0.45
C ARG A 71 -6.68 -5.42 -0.55
N GLU A 72 -7.91 -5.84 -0.83
CA GLU A 72 -8.81 -5.09 -1.70
C GLU A 72 -9.40 -3.90 -0.94
N ILE A 73 -9.45 -2.73 -1.58
CA ILE A 73 -10.11 -1.54 -1.04
C ILE A 73 -11.62 -1.80 -1.04
N GLN A 74 -12.23 -1.81 0.14
CA GLN A 74 -13.67 -1.97 0.34
C GLN A 74 -14.32 -0.68 0.82
N GLY A 75 -13.58 0.14 1.57
CA GLY A 75 -14.00 1.44 2.02
C GLY A 75 -14.07 2.46 0.90
N VAL A 76 -14.62 3.63 1.24
CA VAL A 76 -14.67 4.81 0.37
C VAL A 76 -14.00 5.99 1.07
N ALA A 77 -13.67 7.05 0.35
CA ALA A 77 -13.07 8.24 0.95
C ALA A 77 -14.13 9.02 1.78
N ILE A 78 -14.12 8.86 3.10
CA ILE A 78 -15.03 9.54 4.04
C ILE A 78 -14.30 10.68 4.77
N GLU A 79 -13.15 10.38 5.38
CA GLU A 79 -12.33 11.32 6.13
C GLU A 79 -11.11 11.75 5.31
N GLN A 80 -11.15 12.96 4.78
CA GLN A 80 -10.11 13.51 3.89
C GLN A 80 -9.15 14.48 4.57
N ARG A 81 -9.24 14.65 5.90
CA ARG A 81 -8.28 15.47 6.66
C ARG A 81 -6.94 14.74 6.79
N LEU A 82 -5.90 15.51 7.08
CA LEU A 82 -4.53 15.00 7.23
C LEU A 82 -4.30 14.21 8.52
N GLU A 83 -5.25 14.24 9.45
CA GLU A 83 -5.15 13.57 10.74
C GLU A 83 -5.95 12.26 10.72
N TYR A 84 -5.31 11.17 11.13
CA TYR A 84 -6.00 9.89 11.26
C TYR A 84 -7.07 9.97 12.34
N LYS A 85 -8.30 9.62 11.94
CA LYS A 85 -9.43 9.41 12.82
C LYS A 85 -10.14 8.14 12.37
N ARG A 86 -10.23 7.17 13.27
CA ARG A 86 -10.97 5.93 13.01
C ARG A 86 -12.38 6.24 12.53
N THR A 87 -12.67 5.83 11.29
CA THR A 87 -13.92 6.16 10.61
C THR A 87 -14.43 4.90 9.91
N GLU A 88 -15.56 4.38 10.39
CA GLU A 88 -16.13 3.13 9.86
C GLU A 88 -16.47 3.29 8.37
N GLY A 89 -15.99 2.34 7.55
CA GLY A 89 -16.19 2.32 6.10
C GLY A 89 -15.24 3.22 5.30
N ASP A 90 -14.26 3.85 5.95
CA ASP A 90 -13.24 4.64 5.26
C ASP A 90 -12.16 3.75 4.62
N GLU A 91 -11.67 4.11 3.44
CA GLU A 91 -10.60 3.38 2.75
C GLU A 91 -9.30 3.26 3.56
N VAL A 92 -9.05 4.17 4.51
CA VAL A 92 -7.89 4.09 5.42
C VAL A 92 -8.00 2.92 6.40
N GLU A 93 -9.21 2.49 6.75
CA GLU A 93 -9.39 1.33 7.62
C GLU A 93 -8.99 0.03 6.90
N ASP A 94 -9.08 -0.04 5.57
CA ASP A 94 -8.56 -1.19 4.82
C ASP A 94 -7.03 -1.28 4.95
N LEU A 95 -6.33 -0.14 5.00
CA LEU A 95 -4.88 -0.12 5.24
C LEU A 95 -4.56 -0.60 6.66
N TYR A 96 -5.36 -0.19 7.64
CA TYR A 96 -5.19 -0.67 9.01
C TYR A 96 -5.31 -2.19 9.10
N GLU A 97 -6.36 -2.75 8.49
CA GLU A 97 -6.59 -4.19 8.47
C GLU A 97 -5.47 -4.94 7.73
N LEU A 98 -4.98 -4.41 6.60
CA LEU A 98 -3.82 -4.99 5.89
C LEU A 98 -2.55 -5.06 6.76
N LEU A 99 -2.32 -4.04 7.59
CA LEU A 99 -1.14 -3.98 8.45
C LEU A 99 -1.27 -4.80 9.75
N ALA A 100 -2.49 -5.22 10.10
CA ALA A 100 -2.78 -6.01 11.28
C ALA A 100 -2.69 -7.54 11.05
N GLU A 101 -2.59 -7.98 9.79
CA GLU A 101 -2.38 -9.38 9.37
C GLU A 101 -0.99 -9.94 9.78
#